data_AF-A0A7Y8LIN4-F1
#
_entry.id   AF-A0A7Y8LIN4-F1
#
_cell.length_a   1.000
_cell.length_b   1.000
_cell.length_c   1.000
_cell.angle_alpha   90.00
_cell.angle_beta   90.00
_cell.angle_gamma   90.00
#
_symmetry.space_group_name_H-M   'P 1'
#
loop_
_entity.id
_entity.type
_entity.pdbx_description
1 polymer ?
#
loop_
_entity_poly.entity_id
_entity_poly.type
_entity_poly.pdbx_seq_one_letter_code
_entity_poly.pdbx_strand_id
1 'polypeptide(L)'
;MKQSGPLLALLVVVCGVGLLMSKPDPAGPIANASRAEKKGWIEVRLEGSPRELGYQHGWLLFAEIEDALQVTRLSLTHDGKRDWDFSRGAAKTVFWPGIPPEYRGELEGIVEGLTARGVKADIWDIVAHNAQIEFGYYTAWLDRQSGKPAASGA
;
A
#
# COMPACT_ATOMS: atom_id res chain seq x y z
N MET A 1 57.07 -45.47 -15.78
CA MET A 1 56.64 -45.66 -14.37
C MET A 1 56.49 -44.29 -13.73
N LYS A 2 55.36 -44.11 -13.03
CA LYS A 2 54.92 -42.96 -12.20
C LYS A 2 54.25 -41.77 -12.91
N GLN A 3 52.93 -41.75 -12.71
CA GLN A 3 51.96 -40.68 -12.93
C GLN A 3 52.13 -39.56 -11.89
N SER A 4 51.80 -38.32 -12.26
CA SER A 4 51.15 -37.35 -11.35
C SER A 4 50.57 -36.19 -12.17
N GLY A 5 49.25 -36.01 -12.06
CA GLY A 5 48.39 -35.21 -12.95
C GLY A 5 48.29 -33.71 -12.63
N PRO A 6 47.38 -33.00 -13.32
CA PRO A 6 47.24 -31.56 -13.22
C PRO A 6 46.44 -31.19 -11.97
N LEU A 7 47.04 -30.47 -11.02
CA LEU A 7 46.33 -29.80 -9.94
C LEU A 7 46.52 -28.29 -10.11
N LEU A 8 45.66 -27.66 -10.90
CA LEU A 8 45.38 -26.24 -10.76
C LEU A 8 43.95 -25.95 -11.23
N ALA A 9 42.99 -26.62 -10.59
CA ALA A 9 41.60 -26.22 -10.61
C ALA A 9 41.24 -25.74 -9.20
N LEU A 10 40.48 -24.65 -9.15
CA LEU A 10 39.73 -24.16 -7.99
C LEU A 10 40.46 -23.22 -7.02
N LEU A 11 40.64 -21.96 -7.44
CA LEU A 11 40.82 -20.84 -6.51
C LEU A 11 40.04 -19.59 -6.96
N VAL A 12 38.72 -19.73 -7.14
CA VAL A 12 37.84 -18.57 -7.41
C VAL A 12 36.54 -18.55 -6.57
N VAL A 13 36.19 -19.59 -5.80
CA VAL A 13 34.81 -19.69 -5.25
C VAL A 13 34.67 -19.40 -3.75
N VAL A 14 35.60 -18.69 -3.09
CA VAL A 14 35.49 -18.46 -1.63
C VAL A 14 35.00 -17.06 -1.24
N CYS A 15 35.00 -16.06 -2.12
CA CYS A 15 34.48 -14.72 -1.77
C CYS A 15 33.01 -14.47 -2.14
N GLY A 16 32.31 -15.42 -2.77
CA GLY A 16 30.95 -15.21 -3.29
C GLY A 16 29.78 -15.65 -2.39
N VAL A 17 30.03 -16.42 -1.32
CA VAL A 17 28.93 -17.06 -0.55
C VAL A 17 28.52 -16.28 0.71
N GLY A 18 29.30 -15.27 1.11
CA GLY A 18 29.03 -14.47 2.32
C GLY A 18 27.92 -13.41 2.19
N LEU A 19 27.44 -13.13 0.97
CA LEU A 19 26.47 -12.05 0.70
C LEU A 19 25.02 -12.54 0.54
N LEU A 20 24.74 -13.83 0.71
CA LEU A 20 23.42 -14.42 0.40
C LEU A 20 22.76 -15.19 1.55
N MET A 21 23.22 -15.01 2.80
CA MET A 21 22.56 -15.61 3.97
C MET A 21 22.40 -14.59 5.10
N SER A 22 21.84 -13.41 4.80
CA SER A 22 21.08 -12.71 5.84
C SER A 22 19.90 -13.60 6.18
N LYS A 23 19.93 -14.25 7.35
CA LYS A 23 18.75 -14.95 7.86
C LYS A 23 17.62 -13.91 7.88
N PRO A 24 16.46 -14.17 7.25
CA PRO A 24 15.34 -13.27 7.41
C PRO A 24 15.09 -13.13 8.91
N ASP A 25 15.02 -11.89 9.38
CA ASP A 25 14.59 -11.63 10.75
C ASP A 25 13.27 -12.40 10.96
N PRO A 26 13.16 -13.29 11.95
CA PRO A 26 11.93 -14.06 12.17
C PRO A 26 10.69 -13.18 12.38
N ALA A 27 10.88 -11.89 12.72
CA ALA A 27 9.81 -10.91 12.79
C ALA A 27 9.56 -10.14 11.47
N GLY A 28 10.40 -10.28 10.44
CA GLY A 28 10.20 -9.65 9.14
C GLY A 28 10.01 -8.11 9.21
N PRO A 29 9.32 -7.49 8.23
CA PRO A 29 9.10 -6.04 8.21
C PRO A 29 8.30 -5.48 9.41
N ILE A 30 7.77 -6.33 10.29
CA ILE A 30 6.99 -5.93 11.49
C ILE A 30 7.81 -5.97 12.79
N ALA A 31 9.10 -6.32 12.74
CA ALA A 31 9.96 -6.45 13.91
C ALA A 31 9.99 -5.22 14.84
N ASN A 32 9.96 -4.02 14.25
CA ASN A 32 10.03 -2.75 14.97
C ASN A 32 8.68 -2.00 15.06
N ALA A 33 7.60 -2.65 14.60
CA ALA A 33 6.27 -2.09 14.57
C ALA A 33 5.43 -2.63 15.74
N SER A 34 4.47 -1.84 16.23
CA SER A 34 3.57 -2.29 17.29
C SER A 34 2.18 -1.70 17.18
N ARG A 35 1.19 -2.46 17.67
CA ARG A 35 -0.21 -2.06 17.83
C ARG A 35 -0.60 -2.25 19.29
N ALA A 36 -1.27 -1.28 19.89
CA ALA A 36 -1.86 -1.38 21.22
C ALA A 36 -3.22 -0.69 21.26
N GLU A 37 -4.19 -1.29 21.95
CA GLU A 37 -5.48 -0.66 22.21
C GLU A 37 -5.49 -0.06 23.62
N LYS A 38 -5.72 1.25 23.73
CA LYS A 38 -5.73 1.96 25.01
C LYS A 38 -6.88 2.95 25.08
N LYS A 39 -7.80 2.72 26.00
CA LYS A 39 -8.93 3.64 26.30
C LYS A 39 -9.74 4.04 25.05
N GLY A 40 -9.98 3.08 24.14
CA GLY A 40 -10.73 3.31 22.90
C GLY A 40 -9.90 3.82 21.72
N TRP A 41 -8.60 4.02 21.89
CA TRP A 41 -7.67 4.38 20.81
C TRP A 41 -6.85 3.16 20.36
N ILE A 42 -6.54 3.10 19.07
CA ILE A 42 -5.54 2.20 18.52
C ILE A 42 -4.25 2.99 18.33
N GLU A 43 -3.25 2.71 19.16
CA GLU A 43 -1.90 3.27 19.04
C GLU A 43 -1.08 2.37 18.12
N VAL A 44 -0.44 2.96 17.11
CA VAL A 44 0.43 2.26 16.18
C VAL A 44 1.80 2.93 16.14
N ARG A 45 2.86 2.13 16.28
CA ARG A 45 4.25 2.56 16.03
C ARG A 45 4.72 1.93 14.74
N LEU A 46 5.21 2.76 13.83
CA LEU A 46 5.78 2.38 12.55
C LEU A 46 7.22 2.91 12.46
N GLU A 47 8.11 2.19 11.78
CA GLU A 47 9.51 2.59 11.63
C GLU A 47 10.12 2.02 10.34
N GLY A 48 10.86 2.85 9.60
CA GLY A 48 11.59 2.43 8.41
C GLY A 48 11.44 3.39 7.22
N SER A 49 11.73 2.88 6.04
CA SER A 49 11.47 3.53 4.75
C SER A 49 9.97 3.66 4.46
N PRO A 50 9.54 4.53 3.53
CA PRO A 50 8.12 4.73 3.22
C PRO A 50 7.37 3.42 2.91
N ARG A 51 7.97 2.52 2.14
CA ARG A 51 7.39 1.21 1.82
C ARG A 51 7.24 0.31 3.07
N GLU A 52 8.21 0.34 3.98
CA GLU A 52 8.15 -0.41 5.24
C GLU A 52 7.09 0.15 6.20
N LEU A 53 6.99 1.48 6.32
CA LEU A 53 5.92 2.15 7.08
C LEU A 53 4.55 1.72 6.55
N GLY A 54 4.38 1.77 5.23
CA GLY A 54 3.16 1.32 4.56
C GLY A 54 2.83 -0.13 4.86
N TYR A 55 3.80 -1.03 4.69
CA TYR A 55 3.63 -2.47 4.98
C TYR A 55 3.18 -2.71 6.42
N GLN A 56 3.86 -2.09 7.38
CA GLN A 56 3.54 -2.22 8.80
C GLN A 56 2.14 -1.68 9.11
N HIS A 57 1.75 -0.56 8.50
CA HIS A 57 0.41 0.02 8.63
C HIS A 57 -0.65 -0.95 8.10
N GLY A 58 -0.52 -1.39 6.85
CA GLY A 58 -1.46 -2.32 6.22
C GLY A 58 -1.55 -3.65 6.98
N TRP A 59 -0.43 -4.14 7.52
CA TRP A 59 -0.40 -5.37 8.29
C TRP A 59 -1.10 -5.24 9.66
N LEU A 60 -0.77 -4.19 10.42
CA LEU A 60 -1.26 -4.00 11.79
C LEU A 60 -2.72 -3.57 11.84
N LEU A 61 -3.18 -2.78 10.85
CA LEU A 61 -4.53 -2.22 10.80
C LEU A 61 -5.41 -2.85 9.71
N PHE A 62 -5.11 -4.09 9.31
CA PHE A 62 -5.77 -4.73 8.17
C PHE A 62 -7.30 -4.79 8.32
N ALA A 63 -7.81 -5.03 9.52
CA ALA A 63 -9.24 -5.15 9.78
C ALA A 63 -9.93 -3.79 9.69
N GLU A 64 -9.32 -2.75 10.27
CA GLU A 64 -9.83 -1.39 10.25
C GLU A 64 -9.79 -0.80 8.83
N ILE A 65 -8.74 -1.06 8.07
CA ILE A 65 -8.63 -0.61 6.67
C ILE A 65 -9.62 -1.37 5.77
N GLU A 66 -9.80 -2.68 5.96
CA GLU A 66 -10.79 -3.45 5.20
C GLU A 66 -12.22 -2.93 5.43
N ASP A 67 -12.58 -2.67 6.69
CA ASP A 67 -13.89 -2.07 7.04
C ASP A 67 -14.05 -0.67 6.44
N ALA A 68 -13.03 0.18 6.59
CA ALA A 68 -13.04 1.54 6.06
C ALA A 68 -13.17 1.56 4.52
N LEU A 69 -12.54 0.59 3.82
CA LEU A 69 -12.70 0.42 2.38
C LEU A 69 -14.15 0.06 1.99
N GLN A 70 -14.82 -0.81 2.75
CA GLN A 70 -16.24 -1.13 2.50
C GLN A 70 -17.12 0.11 2.68
N VAL A 71 -16.89 0.88 3.75
CA VAL A 71 -17.61 2.13 4.01
C VAL A 71 -17.38 3.13 2.90
N THR A 72 -16.13 3.38 2.50
CA THR A 72 -15.83 4.32 1.41
C THR A 72 -16.48 3.90 0.10
N ARG A 73 -16.43 2.60 -0.25
CA ARG A 73 -17.09 2.09 -1.45
C ARG A 73 -18.59 2.34 -1.41
N LEU A 74 -19.24 2.07 -0.28
CA LEU A 74 -20.66 2.32 -0.10
C LEU A 74 -20.98 3.82 -0.21
N SER A 75 -20.28 4.68 0.52
CA SER A 75 -20.55 6.13 0.55
C SER A 75 -20.33 6.78 -0.82
N LEU A 76 -19.20 6.49 -1.49
CA LEU A 76 -18.92 7.10 -2.79
C LEU A 76 -19.88 6.64 -3.88
N THR A 77 -20.36 5.39 -3.82
CA THR A 77 -21.35 4.89 -4.78
C THR A 77 -22.75 5.41 -4.50
N HIS A 78 -23.15 5.51 -3.24
CA HIS A 78 -24.45 6.01 -2.83
C HIS A 78 -24.58 7.52 -3.06
N ASP A 79 -23.64 8.31 -2.56
CA ASP A 79 -23.74 9.77 -2.53
C ASP A 79 -23.28 10.41 -3.85
N GLY A 80 -22.23 9.85 -4.46
CA GLY A 80 -21.61 10.40 -5.66
C GLY A 80 -22.35 10.14 -6.97
N LYS A 81 -23.38 9.27 -6.96
CA LYS A 81 -24.12 8.82 -8.16
C LYS A 81 -23.21 8.29 -9.29
N ARG A 82 -22.03 7.80 -8.92
CA ARG A 82 -21.02 7.22 -9.82
C ARG A 82 -20.58 5.89 -9.22
N ASP A 83 -20.25 4.93 -10.07
CA ASP A 83 -19.86 3.60 -9.61
C ASP A 83 -18.43 3.58 -9.03
N TRP A 84 -18.04 2.43 -8.45
CA TRP A 84 -16.72 2.27 -7.87
C TRP A 84 -15.59 2.35 -8.91
N ASP A 85 -15.87 1.91 -10.14
CA ASP A 85 -14.90 1.94 -11.23
C ASP A 85 -14.58 3.37 -11.66
N PHE A 86 -15.54 4.30 -11.59
CA PHE A 86 -15.28 5.72 -11.72
C PHE A 86 -14.28 6.22 -10.67
N SER A 87 -14.46 5.84 -9.40
CA SER A 87 -13.55 6.26 -8.31
C SER A 87 -12.15 5.68 -8.49
N ARG A 88 -12.04 4.40 -8.86
CA ARG A 88 -10.75 3.76 -9.20
C ARG A 88 -10.09 4.41 -10.42
N GLY A 89 -10.88 4.80 -11.42
CA GLY A 89 -10.41 5.55 -12.58
C GLY A 89 -9.83 6.90 -12.21
N ALA A 90 -10.52 7.67 -11.36
CA ALA A 90 -10.03 8.95 -10.85
C ALA A 90 -8.78 8.78 -9.98
N ALA A 91 -8.75 7.76 -9.10
CA ALA A 91 -7.56 7.38 -8.33
C ALA A 91 -6.33 7.22 -9.23
N LYS A 92 -6.47 6.48 -10.33
CA LYS A 92 -5.38 6.23 -11.28
C LYS A 92 -4.99 7.44 -12.13
N THR A 93 -5.96 8.22 -12.61
CA THR A 93 -5.72 9.21 -13.67
C THR A 93 -5.64 10.64 -13.18
N VAL A 94 -6.24 10.94 -12.04
CA VAL A 94 -6.30 12.29 -11.47
C VAL A 94 -5.41 12.39 -10.25
N PHE A 95 -5.58 11.47 -9.29
CA PHE A 95 -4.90 11.57 -8.01
C PHE A 95 -3.46 11.04 -8.08
N TRP A 96 -3.26 9.80 -8.54
CA TRP A 96 -1.95 9.14 -8.58
C TRP A 96 -0.82 9.99 -9.20
N PRO A 97 -1.00 10.68 -10.34
CA PRO A 97 0.06 11.48 -10.95
C PRO A 97 0.60 12.59 -10.03
N GLY A 98 -0.24 13.13 -9.14
CA GLY A 98 0.13 14.19 -8.19
C GLY A 98 0.70 13.69 -6.86
N ILE A 99 0.61 12.39 -6.55
CA ILE A 99 1.13 11.83 -5.30
C ILE A 99 2.67 11.75 -5.37
N PRO A 100 3.42 12.36 -4.43
CA PRO A 100 4.88 12.27 -4.37
C PRO A 100 5.40 10.83 -4.19
N PRO A 101 6.65 10.54 -4.62
CA PRO A 101 7.22 9.20 -4.51
C PRO A 101 7.22 8.59 -3.11
N GLU A 102 7.43 9.41 -2.08
CA GLU A 102 7.37 8.99 -0.66
C GLU A 102 6.02 8.36 -0.33
N TYR A 103 4.91 9.10 -0.55
CA TYR A 103 3.57 8.60 -0.28
C TYR A 103 3.14 7.47 -1.21
N ARG A 104 3.62 7.42 -2.46
CA ARG A 104 3.41 6.24 -3.32
C ARG A 104 4.02 4.99 -2.68
N GLY A 105 5.23 5.11 -2.13
CA GLY A 105 5.88 4.03 -1.39
C GLY A 105 5.06 3.56 -0.20
N GLU A 106 4.50 4.48 0.60
CA GLU A 106 3.60 4.13 1.71
C GLU A 106 2.32 3.43 1.24
N LEU A 107 1.65 3.94 0.21
CA LEU A 107 0.40 3.37 -0.31
C LEU A 107 0.62 1.97 -0.91
N GLU A 108 1.72 1.78 -1.64
CA GLU A 108 2.14 0.46 -2.15
C GLU A 108 2.46 -0.51 -1.00
N GLY A 109 3.18 -0.03 0.03
CA GLY A 109 3.43 -0.80 1.24
C GLY A 109 2.13 -1.23 1.93
N ILE A 110 1.15 -0.34 2.07
CA ILE A 110 -0.15 -0.67 2.66
C ILE A 110 -0.81 -1.83 1.90
N VAL A 111 -0.81 -1.79 0.56
CA VAL A 111 -1.34 -2.89 -0.26
C VAL A 111 -0.63 -4.22 0.04
N GLU A 112 0.69 -4.22 0.18
CA GLU A 112 1.44 -5.43 0.55
C GLU A 112 1.12 -5.94 1.94
N GLY A 113 1.03 -5.05 2.93
CA GLY A 113 0.67 -5.41 4.30
C GLY A 113 -0.73 -6.02 4.37
N LEU A 114 -1.69 -5.42 3.68
CA LEU A 114 -3.06 -5.92 3.53
C LEU A 114 -3.10 -7.29 2.84
N THR A 115 -2.38 -7.42 1.72
CA THR A 115 -2.27 -8.68 0.97
C THR A 115 -1.72 -9.79 1.83
N ALA A 116 -0.69 -9.50 2.64
CA ALA A 116 -0.06 -10.47 3.51
C ALA A 116 -0.96 -10.87 4.71
N ARG A 117 -2.00 -10.08 5.00
CA ARG A 117 -3.10 -10.41 5.93
C ARG A 117 -4.32 -11.02 5.25
N GLY A 118 -4.29 -11.22 3.93
CA GLY A 118 -5.36 -11.84 3.14
C GLY A 118 -6.47 -10.89 2.70
N VAL A 119 -6.33 -9.58 2.92
CA VAL A 119 -7.29 -8.56 2.47
C VAL A 119 -7.12 -8.38 0.95
N LYS A 120 -8.25 -8.34 0.24
CA LYS A 120 -8.28 -8.15 -1.22
C LYS A 120 -8.50 -6.68 -1.55
N ALA A 121 -7.40 -5.93 -1.61
CA ALA A 121 -7.38 -4.55 -2.07
C ALA A 121 -6.16 -4.33 -2.95
N ASP A 122 -6.27 -3.46 -3.95
CA ASP A 122 -5.12 -3.01 -4.75
C ASP A 122 -4.85 -1.51 -4.58
N ILE A 123 -3.81 -1.02 -5.27
CA ILE A 123 -3.38 0.37 -5.15
C ILE A 123 -4.47 1.38 -5.51
N TRP A 124 -5.39 1.04 -6.42
CA TRP A 124 -6.46 1.96 -6.80
C TRP A 124 -7.58 2.01 -5.75
N ASP A 125 -7.81 0.92 -5.01
CA ASP A 125 -8.70 0.94 -3.86
C ASP A 125 -8.14 1.85 -2.76
N ILE A 126 -6.84 1.71 -2.44
CA ILE A 126 -6.19 2.48 -1.38
C ILE A 126 -6.05 3.96 -1.75
N VAL A 127 -5.74 4.29 -3.01
CA VAL A 127 -5.71 5.68 -3.49
C VAL A 127 -7.11 6.29 -3.50
N ALA A 128 -8.13 5.55 -3.95
CA ALA A 128 -9.52 6.05 -3.89
C ALA A 128 -9.99 6.26 -2.45
N HIS A 129 -9.59 5.38 -1.52
CA HIS A 129 -9.88 5.55 -0.09
C HIS A 129 -9.20 6.77 0.52
N ASN A 130 -7.91 6.97 0.23
CA ASN A 130 -7.19 8.16 0.67
C ASN A 130 -7.78 9.45 0.11
N ALA A 131 -8.30 9.40 -1.12
CA ALA A 131 -8.92 10.54 -1.79
C ALA A 131 -10.44 10.71 -1.48
N GLN A 132 -10.98 10.00 -0.49
CA GLN A 132 -12.44 9.91 -0.33
C GLN A 132 -13.13 11.26 -0.09
N ILE A 133 -12.47 12.18 0.62
CA ILE A 133 -13.03 13.51 0.93
C ILE A 133 -12.87 14.49 -0.25
N GLU A 134 -11.96 14.21 -1.18
CA GLU A 134 -11.72 14.98 -2.39
C GLU A 134 -12.80 14.73 -3.46
N PHE A 135 -13.44 13.56 -3.45
CA PHE A 135 -14.43 13.19 -4.47
C PHE A 135 -15.63 14.14 -4.54
N GLY A 136 -16.08 14.71 -3.41
CA GLY A 136 -17.16 15.71 -3.41
C GLY A 136 -16.80 16.95 -4.23
N TYR A 137 -15.57 17.45 -4.06
CA TYR A 137 -15.08 18.60 -4.85
C TYR A 137 -14.86 18.24 -6.32
N TYR A 138 -14.27 17.07 -6.57
CA TYR A 138 -13.94 16.62 -7.91
C TYR A 138 -15.19 16.37 -8.77
N THR A 139 -16.19 15.69 -8.22
CA THR A 139 -17.44 15.42 -8.95
C THR A 139 -18.24 16.70 -9.19
N ALA A 140 -18.33 17.60 -8.20
CA ALA A 140 -18.96 18.91 -8.38
C ALA A 140 -18.25 19.76 -9.46
N TRP A 141 -16.91 19.71 -9.54
CA TRP A 141 -16.17 20.36 -10.61
C TRP A 141 -16.47 19.74 -11.98
N LEU A 142 -16.48 18.41 -12.10
CA LEU A 142 -16.79 17.71 -13.35
C LEU A 142 -18.21 17.99 -13.85
N ASP A 143 -19.19 18.06 -12.95
CA ASP A 143 -20.58 18.34 -13.32
C ASP A 143 -20.70 19.74 -13.92
N ARG A 144 -20.04 20.75 -13.33
CA ARG A 144 -19.96 22.11 -13.88
C ARG A 144 -19.32 22.14 -15.27
N GLN A 145 -18.23 21.40 -15.48
CA GLN A 145 -17.57 21.31 -16.79
C GLN A 145 -18.46 20.65 -17.85
N SER A 146 -19.33 19.72 -17.44
CA SER A 146 -20.22 18.98 -18.32
C SER A 146 -21.54 19.72 -18.62
N GLY A 147 -21.69 20.96 -18.15
CA GLY A 147 -22.94 21.73 -18.27
C GLY A 147 -24.09 21.18 -17.42
N LYS A 148 -23.81 20.25 -16.49
CA LYS A 148 -24.81 19.74 -15.54
C LYS A 148 -24.89 20.71 -14.35
N PRO A 149 -26.09 20.99 -13.80
CA PRO A 149 -26.20 21.69 -12.53
C PRO A 149 -25.39 20.95 -11.46
N ALA A 150 -24.61 21.65 -10.65
CA ALA A 150 -23.95 21.04 -9.50
C ALA A 150 -25.02 20.36 -8.64
N ALA A 151 -24.82 19.09 -8.29
CA ALA A 151 -25.70 18.42 -7.35
C ALA A 151 -25.75 19.24 -6.05
N SER A 152 -26.95 19.66 -5.62
CA SER A 152 -27.14 20.30 -4.33
C SER A 152 -26.74 19.30 -3.25
N GLY A 153 -25.68 19.62 -2.50
CA GLY A 153 -25.27 18.83 -1.35
C GLY A 153 -26.43 18.69 -0.36
N ALA A 154 -26.63 17.47 0.14
CA ALA A 154 -27.41 17.20 1.34
C ALA A 154 -26.55 17.46 2.58
#